data_AF-A0A7S0NNN9-F1
#
_entry.id   AF-A0A7S0NNN9-F1
#
_cell.length_a   1.000
_cell.length_b   1.000
_cell.length_c   1.000
_cell.angle_alpha   90.00
_cell.angle_beta   90.00
_cell.angle_gamma   90.00
#
_symmetry.space_group_name_H-M   'P 1'
#
loop_
_entity.id
_entity.type
_entity.pdbx_description
1 polymer ?
#
loop_
_entity_poly.entity_id
_entity_poly.type
_entity_poly.pdbx_seq_one_letter_code
_entity_poly.pdbx_strand_id
1 'polypeptide(L)'
;VNVHDGRHFPLDASFEVRGVFDNEVVCTGVSRASTNPSWGSTLVWRRSSESVRKLQSQGAKLKLTVTGGEDHRLGYVVLDIRAMKQAALLYAPEGENPGKWMQLNSATFRGEKGTAVPELRVFAALREVQPEPGEFDAPAAGVATKIDIRESVAVSDSPEIGGDSPRASRAEPTR
;
A
#
# COMPACT_ATOMS: atom_id res chain seq x y z
N VAL A 1 0.32 -4.17 7.99
CA VAL A 1 0.54 -5.36 7.13
C VAL A 1 1.00 -4.84 5.78
N ASN A 2 2.21 -5.21 5.36
CA ASN A 2 2.77 -4.78 4.09
C ASN A 2 2.55 -5.88 3.07
N VAL A 3 1.96 -5.51 1.95
CA VAL A 3 1.82 -6.37 0.78
C VAL A 3 2.82 -5.87 -0.25
N HIS A 4 3.90 -6.63 -0.44
CA HIS A 4 5.00 -6.22 -1.28
C HIS A 4 4.72 -6.61 -2.74
N ASP A 5 4.87 -7.90 -3.02
CA ASP A 5 4.92 -8.45 -4.36
C ASP A 5 4.03 -9.68 -4.51
N GLY A 6 3.56 -9.94 -5.73
CA GLY A 6 2.98 -11.20 -6.15
C GLY A 6 3.92 -11.96 -7.06
N ARG A 7 3.67 -13.26 -7.23
CA ARG A 7 4.29 -14.05 -8.30
C ARG A 7 3.34 -15.12 -8.83
N HIS A 8 3.56 -15.49 -10.09
CA HIS A 8 2.73 -16.42 -10.85
C HIS A 8 1.31 -15.90 -11.12
N PHE A 9 1.17 -14.58 -11.25
CA PHE A 9 -0.06 -13.89 -11.64
C PHE A 9 -0.29 -13.93 -13.15
N PRO A 10 -1.55 -13.82 -13.62
CA PRO A 10 -1.81 -13.71 -15.04
C PRO A 10 -1.50 -12.27 -15.53
N LEU A 11 -1.32 -12.11 -16.84
CA LEU A 11 -0.99 -10.82 -17.48
C LEU A 11 -2.22 -10.07 -18.01
N ASP A 12 -3.42 -10.57 -17.75
CA ASP A 12 -4.67 -10.16 -18.38
C ASP A 12 -5.48 -9.15 -17.56
N ALA A 13 -5.17 -8.97 -16.28
CA ALA A 13 -5.95 -8.13 -15.38
C ALA A 13 -5.07 -7.33 -14.41
N SER A 14 -5.60 -6.19 -13.95
CA SER A 14 -5.07 -5.47 -12.79
C SER A 14 -5.52 -6.13 -11.49
N PHE A 15 -4.76 -5.96 -10.41
CA PHE A 15 -4.98 -6.66 -9.15
C PHE A 15 -5.06 -5.73 -7.95
N GLU A 16 -6.02 -5.95 -7.07
CA GLU A 16 -6.09 -5.28 -5.76
C GLU A 16 -6.01 -6.33 -4.63
N VAL A 17 -5.41 -5.93 -3.50
CA VAL A 17 -5.46 -6.75 -2.28
C VAL A 17 -6.33 -6.06 -1.24
N ARG A 18 -7.38 -6.79 -0.82
CA ARG A 18 -8.36 -6.37 0.17
C ARG A 18 -8.13 -7.15 1.46
N GLY A 19 -7.68 -6.46 2.50
CA GLY A 19 -7.55 -7.01 3.83
C GLY A 19 -8.86 -6.89 4.60
N VAL A 20 -9.23 -7.95 5.32
CA VAL A 20 -10.37 -7.96 6.24
C VAL A 20 -9.90 -8.43 7.61
N PHE A 21 -10.14 -7.62 8.62
CA PHE A 21 -9.84 -7.94 10.01
C PHE A 21 -10.87 -7.29 10.92
N ASP A 22 -11.48 -8.08 11.82
CA ASP A 22 -12.44 -7.57 12.80
C ASP A 22 -13.52 -6.67 12.17
N ASN A 23 -14.15 -7.19 11.10
CA ASN A 23 -15.17 -6.54 10.26
C ASN A 23 -14.75 -5.25 9.54
N GLU A 24 -13.47 -4.87 9.60
CA GLU A 24 -12.94 -3.70 8.90
C GLU A 24 -12.18 -4.13 7.64
N VAL A 25 -12.45 -3.44 6.53
CA VAL A 25 -11.84 -3.68 5.22
C VAL A 25 -10.87 -2.56 4.88
N VAL A 26 -9.65 -2.90 4.49
CA VAL A 26 -8.62 -1.95 4.04
C VAL A 26 -7.99 -2.48 2.74
N CYS A 27 -7.77 -1.61 1.75
CA CYS A 27 -7.30 -2.00 0.43
C CYS A 27 -5.94 -1.37 0.09
N THR A 28 -5.13 -2.05 -0.74
CA THR A 28 -3.81 -1.57 -1.19
C THR A 28 -3.89 -0.59 -2.35
N GLY A 29 -5.04 -0.48 -3.02
CA GLY A 29 -5.13 0.05 -4.38
C GLY A 29 -4.72 -0.97 -5.43
N VAL A 30 -4.86 -0.57 -6.69
CA VAL A 30 -4.75 -1.45 -7.86
C VAL A 30 -3.33 -1.47 -8.42
N SER A 31 -2.71 -2.65 -8.48
CA SER A 31 -1.50 -2.93 -9.25
C SER A 31 -1.86 -3.16 -10.72
N ARG A 32 -0.98 -2.70 -11.61
CA ARG A 32 -1.06 -3.01 -13.04
C ARG A 32 -0.90 -4.51 -13.30
N ALA A 33 -1.40 -4.95 -14.45
CA ALA A 33 -1.25 -6.32 -14.92
C ALA A 33 0.24 -6.69 -15.05
N SER A 34 0.63 -7.78 -14.39
CA SER A 34 2.00 -8.27 -14.33
C SER A 34 1.97 -9.70 -13.79
N THR A 35 2.90 -10.56 -14.24
CA THR A 35 3.14 -11.87 -13.59
C THR A 35 3.74 -11.73 -12.19
N ASN A 36 4.31 -10.56 -11.92
CA ASN A 36 4.91 -10.13 -10.66
C ASN A 36 4.36 -8.75 -10.26
N PRO A 37 3.09 -8.64 -9.84
CA PRO A 37 2.50 -7.37 -9.42
C PRO A 37 3.17 -6.87 -8.14
N SER A 38 3.18 -5.56 -7.94
CA SER A 38 3.67 -4.94 -6.70
C SER A 38 2.68 -3.88 -6.24
N TRP A 39 2.43 -3.81 -4.94
CA TRP A 39 1.47 -2.86 -4.36
C TRP A 39 2.14 -1.77 -3.53
N GLY A 40 3.32 -2.05 -2.96
CA GLY A 40 4.08 -1.09 -2.15
C GLY A 40 3.32 -0.48 -0.98
N SER A 41 2.19 -1.08 -0.60
CA SER A 41 1.18 -0.45 0.28
C SER A 41 1.08 -1.16 1.62
N THR A 42 0.89 -0.36 2.66
CA THR A 42 0.71 -0.82 4.04
C THR A 42 -0.77 -0.74 4.41
N LEU A 43 -1.37 -1.90 4.69
CA LEU A 43 -2.70 -1.99 5.26
C LEU A 43 -2.61 -1.87 6.80
N VAL A 44 -3.34 -0.93 7.38
CA VAL A 44 -3.28 -0.60 8.80
C VAL A 44 -4.66 -0.76 9.43
N TRP A 45 -4.73 -1.52 10.52
CA TRP A 45 -5.90 -1.61 11.40
C TRP A 45 -5.50 -1.11 12.77
N ARG A 46 -6.20 -0.08 13.28
CA ARG A 46 -5.94 0.47 14.61
C ARG A 46 -6.87 -0.20 15.63
N ARG A 47 -6.30 -0.70 16.72
CA ARG A 47 -7.03 -1.30 17.83
C ARG A 47 -6.35 -0.89 19.13
N SER A 48 -7.12 -0.83 20.22
CA SER A 48 -6.54 -0.64 21.55
C SER A 48 -5.66 -1.84 21.91
N SER A 49 -4.64 -1.62 22.75
CA SER A 49 -3.77 -2.70 23.23
C SER A 49 -4.52 -3.81 23.96
N GLU A 50 -5.64 -3.49 24.62
CA GLU A 50 -6.53 -4.47 25.23
C GLU A 50 -7.26 -5.31 24.16
N SER A 51 -7.84 -4.66 23.15
CA SER A 51 -8.51 -5.34 22.04
C SER A 51 -7.55 -6.27 21.29
N VAL A 52 -6.32 -5.83 21.03
CA VAL A 52 -5.30 -6.68 20.38
C VAL A 52 -5.00 -7.93 21.19
N ARG A 53 -4.78 -7.79 22.51
CA ARG A 53 -4.53 -8.94 23.41
C ARG A 53 -5.70 -9.92 23.43
N LYS A 54 -6.93 -9.41 23.48
CA LYS A 54 -8.14 -10.24 23.40
C LYS A 54 -8.22 -10.98 22.07
N LEU A 55 -8.07 -10.29 20.95
CA LEU A 55 -8.10 -10.90 19.61
C LEU A 55 -7.00 -11.97 19.46
N GLN A 56 -5.79 -11.72 19.98
CA GLN A 56 -4.70 -12.71 20.00
C GLN A 56 -5.08 -13.94 20.83
N SER A 57 -5.64 -13.76 22.03
CA SER A 57 -6.08 -14.88 22.86
C SER A 57 -7.15 -15.75 22.19
N GLN A 58 -8.00 -15.15 21.35
CA GLN A 58 -9.06 -15.82 20.60
C GLN A 58 -8.55 -16.47 19.30
N GLY A 59 -7.29 -16.25 18.92
CA GLY A 59 -6.73 -16.75 17.66
C GLY A 59 -7.36 -16.11 16.42
N ALA A 60 -7.74 -14.84 16.52
CA ALA A 60 -8.39 -14.13 15.41
C ALA A 60 -7.50 -14.12 14.15
N LYS A 61 -8.15 -14.02 13.00
CA LYS A 61 -7.52 -14.18 11.69
C LYS A 61 -7.70 -12.91 10.87
N LEU A 62 -6.64 -12.51 10.19
CA LEU A 62 -6.67 -11.47 9.18
C LEU A 62 -6.62 -12.13 7.82
N LYS A 63 -7.60 -11.83 6.96
CA LYS A 63 -7.69 -12.39 5.62
C LYS A 63 -7.31 -11.33 4.59
N LEU A 64 -6.30 -11.61 3.76
CA LEU A 64 -5.99 -10.80 2.59
C LEU A 64 -6.54 -11.52 1.37
N THR A 65 -7.44 -10.86 0.66
CA THR A 65 -8.10 -11.40 -0.54
C THR A 65 -7.57 -10.66 -1.75
N VAL A 66 -7.14 -11.40 -2.76
CA VAL A 66 -6.78 -10.79 -4.04
C VAL A 66 -8.01 -10.74 -4.92
N THR A 67 -8.27 -9.57 -5.48
CA THR A 67 -9.29 -9.35 -6.50
C THR A 67 -8.64 -8.96 -7.81
N GLY A 68 -9.20 -9.42 -8.92
CA GLY A 68 -8.84 -8.90 -10.25
C GLY A 68 -9.91 -7.94 -10.75
N GLY A 69 -9.91 -7.65 -12.06
CA GLY A 69 -10.92 -6.80 -12.69
C GLY A 69 -12.35 -7.17 -12.29
N GLU A 70 -13.24 -6.19 -12.24
CA GLU A 70 -14.65 -6.39 -11.81
C GLU A 70 -14.81 -7.03 -10.42
N ASP A 71 -13.86 -6.81 -9.51
CA ASP A 71 -13.89 -7.31 -8.11
C ASP A 71 -13.97 -8.84 -7.97
N HIS A 72 -13.60 -9.59 -9.02
CA HIS A 72 -13.65 -11.04 -8.95
C HIS A 72 -12.62 -11.58 -7.95
N ARG A 73 -13.03 -12.48 -7.05
CA ARG A 73 -12.10 -13.09 -6.08
C ARG A 73 -11.16 -14.06 -6.77
N LEU A 74 -9.86 -13.79 -6.66
CA LEU A 74 -8.81 -14.61 -7.26
C LEU A 74 -8.18 -15.63 -6.29
N GLY A 75 -8.22 -15.36 -4.99
CA GLY A 75 -7.63 -16.21 -3.96
C GLY A 75 -7.40 -15.42 -2.67
N TYR A 76 -6.94 -16.08 -1.61
CA TYR A 76 -6.69 -15.39 -0.34
C TYR A 76 -5.58 -16.01 0.51
N VAL A 77 -4.96 -15.21 1.38
CA VAL A 77 -4.07 -15.67 2.44
C VAL A 77 -4.66 -15.32 3.80
N VAL A 78 -4.36 -16.14 4.81
CA VAL A 78 -4.81 -15.93 6.18
C VAL A 78 -3.60 -15.77 7.07
N LEU A 79 -3.56 -14.67 7.82
CA LEU A 79 -2.56 -14.40 8.84
C LEU A 79 -3.16 -14.67 10.22
N ASP A 80 -2.41 -15.37 11.06
CA ASP A 80 -2.74 -15.52 12.48
C ASP A 80 -2.10 -14.36 13.25
N ILE A 81 -2.91 -13.54 13.91
CA ILE A 81 -2.39 -12.40 14.66
C ILE A 81 -1.60 -12.81 15.91
N ARG A 82 -1.74 -14.07 16.38
CA ARG A 82 -0.89 -14.62 17.46
C ARG A 82 0.57 -14.74 17.03
N ALA A 83 0.82 -14.91 15.74
CA ALA A 83 2.18 -14.98 15.20
C ALA A 83 2.81 -13.60 15.00
N MET A 84 2.02 -12.52 15.08
CA MET A 84 2.52 -11.15 14.92
C MET A 84 3.24 -10.71 16.19
N LYS A 85 4.52 -10.37 16.04
CA LYS A 85 5.34 -9.79 17.11
C LYS A 85 5.36 -8.27 16.99
N GLN A 86 5.62 -7.58 18.10
CA GLN A 86 5.97 -6.16 18.05
C GLN A 86 7.27 -6.00 17.26
N ALA A 87 7.27 -5.11 16.27
CA ALA A 87 8.40 -4.95 15.36
C ALA A 87 8.73 -3.47 15.13
N ALA A 88 9.04 -2.74 16.20
CA ALA A 88 9.35 -1.30 16.15
C ALA A 88 10.54 -0.98 15.22
N LEU A 89 11.55 -1.86 15.18
CA LEU A 89 12.79 -1.66 14.40
C LEU A 89 12.64 -1.91 12.89
N LEU A 90 11.61 -2.65 12.47
CA LEU A 90 11.42 -3.05 11.07
C LEU A 90 10.74 -1.99 10.20
N TYR A 91 10.24 -0.91 10.81
CA TYR A 91 9.75 0.28 10.12
C TYR A 91 10.73 1.47 10.24
N ALA A 92 11.95 1.25 10.74
CA ALA A 92 13.03 2.19 10.47
C ALA A 92 13.19 2.28 8.94
N PRO A 93 13.50 3.47 8.37
CA PRO A 93 13.63 3.68 6.92
C PRO A 93 14.57 2.69 6.19
N GLU A 94 15.36 1.89 6.91
CA GLU A 94 16.27 0.86 6.40
C GLU A 94 15.92 -0.59 6.81
N GLY A 95 14.69 -0.84 7.26
CA GLY A 95 14.24 -2.17 7.71
C GLY A 95 14.10 -3.20 6.59
N GLU A 96 15.11 -4.05 6.42
CA GLU A 96 15.24 -5.09 5.38
C GLU A 96 14.33 -6.34 5.54
N ASN A 97 13.08 -6.25 5.99
CA ASN A 97 12.21 -7.45 5.96
C ASN A 97 11.22 -7.40 4.81
N PRO A 98 11.53 -8.11 3.73
CA PRO A 98 10.68 -8.07 2.56
C PRO A 98 9.45 -8.99 2.70
N GLY A 99 9.23 -9.63 3.86
CA GLY A 99 8.09 -10.49 4.15
C GLY A 99 8.26 -11.94 3.66
N LYS A 100 7.24 -12.75 3.95
CA LYS A 100 7.19 -14.19 3.61
C LYS A 100 6.30 -14.42 2.39
N TRP A 101 6.74 -15.30 1.49
CA TRP A 101 5.91 -15.82 0.40
C TRP A 101 4.84 -16.77 0.95
N MET A 102 3.59 -16.49 0.61
CA MET A 102 2.42 -17.24 1.04
C MET A 102 1.56 -17.59 -0.19
N GLN A 103 1.24 -18.88 -0.33
CA GLN A 103 0.37 -19.35 -1.41
C GLN A 103 -1.06 -18.87 -1.24
N LEU A 104 -1.65 -18.41 -2.34
CA LEU A 104 -3.07 -18.08 -2.40
C LEU A 104 -3.90 -19.35 -2.21
N ASN A 105 -4.62 -19.41 -1.10
CA ASN A 105 -5.64 -20.41 -0.87
C ASN A 105 -6.81 -20.18 -1.83
N SER A 106 -7.39 -21.29 -2.29
CA SER A 106 -8.52 -21.28 -3.25
C SER A 106 -8.26 -20.42 -4.47
N ALA A 107 -7.02 -20.42 -4.98
CA ALA A 107 -6.65 -19.68 -6.17
C ALA A 107 -7.44 -20.15 -7.39
N THR A 108 -8.07 -19.23 -8.11
CA THR A 108 -8.88 -19.48 -9.31
C THR A 108 -8.05 -19.57 -10.59
N PHE A 109 -6.73 -19.36 -10.48
CA PHE A 109 -5.78 -19.39 -11.58
C PHE A 109 -4.48 -20.09 -11.17
N ARG A 110 -3.59 -20.28 -12.16
CA ARG A 110 -2.26 -20.88 -12.04
C ARG A 110 -1.27 -20.09 -12.90
N GLY A 111 0.02 -20.14 -12.56
CA GLY A 111 1.07 -19.46 -13.33
C GLY A 111 1.25 -20.01 -14.75
N GLU A 112 2.14 -19.40 -15.54
CA GLU A 112 2.35 -19.58 -17.00
C GLU A 112 2.57 -21.00 -17.54
N LYS A 113 2.57 -22.04 -16.71
CA LYS A 113 2.63 -23.45 -17.14
C LYS A 113 1.61 -24.35 -16.42
N GLY A 114 0.58 -23.76 -15.79
CA GLY A 114 -0.47 -24.47 -15.07
C GLY A 114 -0.04 -25.12 -13.74
N THR A 115 1.25 -25.11 -13.40
CA THR A 115 1.81 -25.86 -12.26
C THR A 115 2.04 -25.00 -11.02
N ALA A 116 2.38 -23.72 -11.18
CA ALA A 116 2.72 -22.86 -10.07
C ALA A 116 1.46 -22.29 -9.39
N VAL A 117 1.37 -22.46 -8.07
CA VAL A 117 0.34 -21.82 -7.25
C VAL A 117 0.71 -20.35 -7.07
N PRO A 118 -0.23 -19.41 -7.29
CA PRO A 118 0.03 -17.99 -7.10
C PRO A 118 0.39 -17.66 -5.65
N GLU A 119 1.32 -16.73 -5.46
CA GLU A 119 1.84 -16.39 -4.14
C GLU A 119 1.91 -14.88 -3.91
N LEU A 120 1.69 -14.47 -2.65
CA LEU A 120 1.86 -13.11 -2.17
C LEU A 120 3.01 -13.04 -1.17
N ARG A 121 3.81 -11.98 -1.26
CA ARG A 121 4.84 -11.65 -0.30
C ARG A 121 4.29 -10.68 0.74
N VAL A 122 4.15 -11.17 1.98
CA VAL A 122 3.45 -10.45 3.04
C VAL A 122 4.33 -10.34 4.28
N PHE A 123 4.37 -9.14 4.85
CA PHE A 123 4.91 -8.89 6.17
C PHE A 123 3.82 -8.34 7.09
N ALA A 124 3.72 -8.85 8.31
CA ALA A 124 2.75 -8.38 9.29
C ALA A 124 3.36 -8.30 10.69
N ALA A 125 3.11 -7.19 11.36
CA ALA A 125 3.61 -6.92 12.70
C ALA A 125 2.66 -5.99 13.44
N LEU A 126 2.78 -6.02 14.77
CA LEU A 126 2.15 -5.02 15.64
C LEU A 126 3.10 -3.82 15.78
N ARG A 127 2.51 -2.63 15.71
CA ARG A 127 3.20 -1.36 15.93
C ARG A 127 2.43 -0.57 16.97
N GLU A 128 3.13 -0.08 17.98
CA GLU A 128 2.59 0.92 18.89
C GLU A 128 2.61 2.29 18.21
N VAL A 129 1.51 3.01 18.31
CA VAL A 129 1.35 4.37 17.80
C VAL A 129 0.92 5.21 18.99
N GLN A 130 1.61 6.32 19.23
CA GLN A 130 1.14 7.27 20.22
C GLN A 130 -0.18 7.89 19.73
N PRO A 131 -1.19 8.03 20.60
CA PRO A 131 -2.43 8.69 20.20
C PRO A 131 -2.11 10.13 19.81
N GLU A 132 -2.45 10.51 18.58
CA GLU A 132 -2.50 11.93 18.22
C GLU A 132 -3.65 12.57 19.03
N PRO A 133 -3.48 13.80 19.57
CA PRO A 133 -4.52 14.46 20.34
C PRO A 133 -5.79 14.62 19.49
N GLY A 134 -6.86 13.89 19.86
CA GLY A 134 -8.18 13.91 19.19
C GLY A 134 -8.64 12.59 18.56
N GLU A 135 -7.79 11.55 18.50
CA GLU A 135 -8.12 10.30 17.76
C GLU A 135 -9.09 9.35 18.51
N PHE A 136 -9.34 9.58 19.81
CA PHE A 136 -10.19 8.72 20.65
C PHE A 136 -11.66 9.16 20.77
N ASP A 137 -12.04 10.32 20.22
CA ASP A 137 -13.41 10.88 20.33
C ASP A 137 -14.25 10.81 19.04
N ALA A 138 -13.77 10.14 17.98
CA ALA A 138 -14.52 10.02 16.73
C ALA A 138 -15.03 8.57 16.52
N PRO A 139 -16.32 8.36 16.18
CA PRO A 139 -16.79 7.06 15.72
C PRO A 139 -16.07 6.70 14.42
N ALA A 140 -15.77 5.41 14.24
CA ALA A 140 -14.97 4.87 13.14
C ALA A 140 -15.49 5.30 11.76
N ALA A 141 -14.96 6.41 11.25
CA ALA A 141 -15.04 6.81 9.85
C ALA A 141 -13.67 6.56 9.24
N GLY A 142 -13.62 5.70 8.23
CA GLY A 142 -12.40 5.25 7.57
C GLY A 142 -11.57 6.43 7.07
N VAL A 143 -10.42 6.66 7.71
CA VAL A 143 -9.39 7.54 7.17
C VAL A 143 -8.37 6.64 6.49
N ALA A 144 -8.58 6.40 5.20
CA ALA A 144 -7.51 5.98 4.32
C ALA A 144 -6.48 7.12 4.28
N THR A 145 -5.44 7.05 5.11
CA THR A 145 -4.28 7.93 4.96
C THR A 145 -3.58 7.57 3.66
N LYS A 146 -3.96 8.27 2.59
CA LYS A 146 -3.17 8.42 1.37
C LYS A 146 -1.83 9.02 1.81
N ILE A 147 -0.77 8.23 1.78
CA ILE A 147 0.58 8.76 1.93
C ILE A 147 0.84 9.58 0.67
N ASP A 148 0.84 10.91 0.81
CA ASP A 148 1.35 11.80 -0.23
C ASP A 148 2.84 11.51 -0.40
N ILE A 149 3.20 11.00 -1.58
CA ILE A 149 4.58 10.92 -2.00
C ILE A 149 5.04 12.37 -2.13
N ARG A 150 5.92 12.79 -1.22
CA ARG A 150 6.66 14.05 -1.34
C ARG A 150 7.41 14.03 -2.67
N GLU A 151 6.88 14.74 -3.66
CA GLU A 151 7.67 15.22 -4.77
C GLU A 151 8.64 16.27 -4.20
N SER A 152 9.92 15.97 -4.22
CA SER A 152 10.98 16.88 -3.78
C SER A 152 12.05 16.92 -4.84
N VAL A 153 11.89 17.79 -5.84
CA VAL A 153 13.03 18.38 -6.56
C VAL A 153 12.73 19.86 -6.88
N ALA A 154 13.31 20.70 -6.01
CA ALA A 154 13.83 22.06 -6.21
C ALA A 154 13.13 23.04 -7.16
N VAL A 155 12.49 24.05 -6.56
CA VAL A 155 12.43 25.40 -7.10
C VAL A 155 13.82 26.03 -6.96
N SER A 156 14.44 26.42 -8.07
CA SER A 156 15.53 27.40 -8.06
C SER A 156 15.14 28.54 -8.99
N ASP A 157 14.57 29.57 -8.37
CA ASP A 157 14.25 30.85 -8.98
C ASP A 157 15.42 31.78 -8.63
N SER A 158 16.15 32.26 -9.64
CA SER A 158 17.19 33.29 -9.46
C SER A 158 16.65 34.60 -10.04
N PRO A 159 16.57 35.69 -9.25
CA PRO A 159 16.19 36.98 -9.77
C PRO A 159 17.44 37.71 -10.28
N GLU A 160 17.47 38.08 -11.56
CA GLU A 160 18.41 39.09 -12.05
C GLU A 160 17.65 40.40 -12.27
N ILE A 161 18.02 41.41 -11.47
CA ILE A 161 17.51 42.78 -11.51
C ILE A 161 18.54 43.64 -12.23
N GLY A 162 18.09 44.38 -13.25
CA GLY A 162 18.57 45.73 -13.52
C GLY A 162 19.51 45.91 -14.72
N GLY A 163 19.08 46.70 -15.71
CA GLY A 163 19.96 47.22 -16.75
C GLY A 163 19.23 48.00 -17.84
N ASP A 164 19.08 49.30 -17.61
CA ASP A 164 18.41 50.34 -18.41
C ASP A 164 18.86 50.50 -19.90
N SER A 165 17.86 50.72 -20.78
CA SER A 165 17.77 51.73 -21.88
C SER A 165 18.63 51.69 -23.18
N PRO A 166 18.28 52.45 -24.28
CA PRO A 166 16.98 52.57 -24.96
C PRO A 166 17.06 52.72 -26.54
N ARG A 167 15.88 52.72 -27.19
CA ARG A 167 15.47 53.48 -28.43
C ARG A 167 15.97 53.10 -29.84
N ALA A 168 15.02 52.73 -30.73
CA ALA A 168 14.82 53.25 -32.12
C ALA A 168 13.56 52.61 -32.76
N SER A 169 12.39 53.27 -32.77
CA SER A 169 11.76 53.95 -33.93
C SER A 169 11.62 53.17 -35.25
N ARG A 170 10.36 52.79 -35.56
CA ARG A 170 9.61 53.04 -36.81
C ARG A 170 10.01 52.33 -38.12
N ALA A 171 9.09 51.51 -38.65
CA ALA A 171 8.38 51.68 -39.95
C ALA A 171 8.07 50.31 -40.62
N GLU A 172 6.79 50.08 -40.93
CA GLU A 172 6.38 49.17 -42.03
C GLU A 172 7.01 49.65 -43.35
N PRO A 173 7.17 48.75 -44.34
CA PRO A 173 6.24 48.88 -45.46
C PRO A 173 5.81 47.56 -46.10
N THR A 174 4.65 47.69 -46.74
CA THR A 174 4.00 46.87 -47.75
C THR A 174 4.91 46.54 -48.94
N ARG A 175 4.82 45.30 -49.42
CA ARG A 175 4.68 45.01 -50.86
C ARG A 175 4.07 43.64 -51.09
#